data_AF-A0A8T4Q382-F1
#
_entry.id   AF-A0A8T4Q382-F1
#
_cell.length_a   1.000
_cell.length_b   1.000
_cell.length_c   1.000
_cell.angle_alpha   90.00
_cell.angle_beta   90.00
_cell.angle_gamma   90.00
#
_symmetry.space_group_name_H-M   'P 1'
#
loop_
_entity.id
_entity.type
_entity.pdbx_description
1 polymer ?
#
loop_
_entity_poly.entity_id
_entity_poly.type
_entity_poly.pdbx_seq_one_letter_code
_entity_poly.pdbx_strand_id
1 'polypeptide(L)'
;MDCKKLYNNAVRINIPEDLRASKSLDYIIQKEKELLDLEKRTGIEYVIGVWGNPLPRGHVIAYCLHPKKEADDIIKSQKENKESLMFGSWYFDKEWFKRKKERLQNYDWDPITGQVILKKVA
;
A
#
# COMPACT_ATOMS: atom_id res chain seq x y z
N MET A 1 19.65 -10.26 3.78
CA MET A 1 18.68 -10.69 2.74
C MET A 1 18.87 -9.77 1.54
N ASP A 2 18.91 -10.27 0.29
CA ASP A 2 19.17 -9.43 -0.89
C ASP A 2 17.86 -8.79 -1.42
N CYS A 3 17.65 -7.51 -1.09
CA CYS A 3 16.49 -6.73 -1.49
C CYS A 3 16.32 -6.60 -3.02
N LYS A 4 17.42 -6.63 -3.79
CA LYS A 4 17.38 -6.56 -5.26
C LYS A 4 16.85 -7.86 -5.85
N LYS A 5 17.24 -9.00 -5.26
CA LYS A 5 16.71 -10.31 -5.64
C LYS A 5 15.20 -10.40 -5.35
N LEU A 6 14.76 -9.90 -4.20
CA LEU A 6 13.33 -9.83 -3.85
C LEU A 6 12.54 -8.94 -4.82
N TYR A 7 13.08 -7.78 -5.20
CA TYR A 7 12.46 -6.91 -6.19
C TYR A 7 12.27 -7.61 -7.55
N ASN A 8 13.30 -8.30 -8.03
CA ASN A 8 13.25 -8.97 -9.32
C ASN A 8 12.28 -10.14 -9.36
N ASN A 9 12.05 -10.79 -8.21
CA ASN A 9 11.15 -11.92 -8.07
C ASN A 9 9.71 -11.51 -7.72
N ALA A 10 9.47 -10.23 -7.37
CA ALA A 10 8.16 -9.77 -6.97
C ALA A 10 7.17 -9.76 -8.15
N VAL A 11 5.95 -10.21 -7.90
CA VAL A 11 4.86 -10.12 -8.88
C VAL A 11 4.39 -8.67 -8.94
N ARG A 12 4.75 -7.99 -10.04
CA ARG A 12 4.32 -6.61 -10.30
C ARG A 12 2.85 -6.59 -10.65
N ILE A 13 2.12 -5.65 -10.07
CA ILE A 13 0.73 -5.41 -10.41
C ILE A 13 0.57 -4.01 -10.99
N ASN A 14 -0.19 -3.93 -12.07
CA ASN A 14 -0.53 -2.64 -12.64
C ASN A 14 -1.66 -2.02 -11.83
N ILE A 15 -1.37 -0.89 -11.20
CA ILE A 15 -2.35 -0.14 -10.43
C ILE A 15 -2.48 1.23 -11.11
N PRO A 16 -3.62 1.52 -11.77
CA PRO A 16 -3.78 2.74 -12.56
C PRO A 16 -3.80 4.02 -11.70
N GLU A 17 -4.12 3.90 -10.41
CA GLU A 17 -4.11 5.02 -9.47
C GLU A 17 -3.20 4.73 -8.26
N ASP A 18 -2.49 5.74 -7.76
CA ASP A 18 -1.74 5.59 -6.52
C ASP A 18 -2.68 5.31 -5.34
N LEU A 19 -2.61 4.09 -4.80
CA LEU A 19 -3.38 3.65 -3.63
C LEU A 19 -3.25 4.60 -2.44
N ARG A 20 -2.06 5.16 -2.19
CA ARG A 20 -1.82 6.09 -1.08
C ARG A 20 -2.63 7.37 -1.28
N ALA A 21 -2.60 7.91 -2.49
CA ALA A 21 -3.25 9.17 -2.86
C ALA A 21 -4.72 9.01 -3.27
N SER A 22 -5.20 7.80 -3.56
CA SER A 22 -6.55 7.58 -4.08
C SER A 22 -7.60 8.10 -3.10
N LYS A 23 -8.58 8.82 -3.67
CA LYS A 23 -9.68 9.48 -2.96
C LYS A 23 -11.03 8.80 -3.21
N SER A 24 -11.07 7.79 -4.08
CA SER A 24 -12.29 7.05 -4.41
C SER A 24 -12.48 5.90 -3.43
N LEU A 25 -13.60 5.92 -2.68
CA LEU A 25 -13.95 4.83 -1.76
C LEU A 25 -14.17 3.51 -2.50
N ASP A 26 -14.90 3.55 -3.62
CA ASP A 26 -15.21 2.36 -4.42
C ASP A 26 -13.94 1.70 -4.96
N TYR A 27 -12.97 2.52 -5.39
CA TYR A 27 -11.67 2.02 -5.84
C TYR A 27 -10.93 1.27 -4.72
N ILE A 28 -10.90 1.83 -3.50
CA ILE A 28 -10.26 1.21 -2.35
C ILE A 28 -10.97 -0.11 -1.96
N ILE A 29 -12.31 -0.13 -1.99
CA ILE A 29 -13.10 -1.35 -1.74
C ILE A 29 -12.81 -2.42 -2.79
N GLN A 30 -12.73 -2.04 -4.07
CA GLN A 30 -12.42 -2.97 -5.14
C GLN A 30 -11.03 -3.59 -4.96
N LYS A 31 -10.01 -2.78 -4.64
CA LYS A 31 -8.63 -3.28 -4.45
C LYS A 31 -8.51 -4.20 -3.24
N GLU A 32 -9.22 -3.91 -2.16
CA GLU A 32 -9.30 -4.81 -1.01
C GLU A 32 -9.96 -6.15 -1.39
N LYS A 33 -11.07 -6.11 -2.14
CA LYS A 33 -11.76 -7.33 -2.59
C LYS A 33 -10.87 -8.19 -3.48
N GLU A 34 -10.17 -7.59 -4.44
CA GLU A 34 -9.22 -8.30 -5.31
C GLU A 34 -8.13 -9.02 -4.49
N LEU A 35 -7.63 -8.38 -3.42
CA LEU A 35 -6.67 -8.98 -2.51
C LEU A 35 -7.29 -10.15 -1.75
N LEU A 36 -8.46 -9.98 -1.14
CA LEU A 36 -9.15 -11.03 -0.38
C LEU A 36 -9.53 -12.24 -1.27
N ASP A 37 -9.94 -12.00 -2.52
CA ASP A 37 -10.24 -13.05 -3.48
C ASP A 37 -8.97 -13.82 -3.89
N LEU A 38 -7.80 -13.17 -3.93
CA LEU A 38 -6.52 -13.85 -4.11
C LEU A 38 -6.16 -14.69 -2.89
N GLU A 39 -6.30 -14.16 -1.68
CA GLU A 39 -6.03 -14.90 -0.45
C GLU A 39 -6.92 -16.15 -0.34
N LYS A 40 -8.21 -16.01 -0.66
CA LYS A 40 -9.16 -17.13 -0.64
C LYS A 40 -8.77 -18.24 -1.63
N ARG A 41 -8.23 -17.88 -2.80
CA ARG A 41 -7.80 -18.86 -3.83
C ARG A 41 -6.49 -19.57 -3.48
N THR A 42 -5.61 -18.90 -2.76
CA THR A 42 -4.24 -19.37 -2.51
C THR A 42 -4.01 -19.91 -1.11
N GLY A 43 -4.85 -19.54 -0.14
CA GLY A 43 -4.65 -19.82 1.28
C GLY A 43 -3.53 -19.01 1.93
N ILE A 44 -2.97 -18.01 1.23
CA ILE A 44 -1.85 -17.19 1.69
C ILE A 44 -2.37 -15.77 1.90
N GLU A 45 -1.95 -15.13 2.99
CA GLU A 45 -2.23 -13.71 3.23
C GLU A 45 -1.29 -12.83 2.40
N TYR A 46 -1.84 -11.83 1.73
CA TYR A 46 -1.09 -10.94 0.85
C TYR A 46 -1.17 -9.48 1.29
N VAL A 47 -0.18 -8.71 0.87
CA VAL A 47 -0.16 -7.25 0.98
C VAL A 47 0.26 -6.63 -0.34
N ILE A 48 -0.17 -5.40 -0.58
CA ILE A 48 0.34 -4.60 -1.70
C ILE A 48 1.54 -3.79 -1.22
N GLY A 49 2.72 -4.12 -1.72
CA GLY A 49 3.97 -3.39 -1.42
C GLY A 49 4.26 -2.30 -2.46
N VAL A 50 4.85 -1.20 -2.00
CA VAL A 50 5.34 -0.11 -2.86
C VAL A 50 6.85 -0.21 -3.03
N TRP A 51 7.32 -0.23 -4.27
CA TRP A 51 8.73 -0.13 -4.61
C TRP A 51 9.03 1.27 -5.15
N GLY A 52 9.96 2.00 -4.52
CA GLY A 52 10.36 3.37 -4.89
C GLY A 52 11.86 3.47 -5.15
N ASN A 53 12.31 4.39 -6.02
CA ASN A 53 13.75 4.62 -6.24
C ASN A 53 14.24 5.72 -5.28
N PRO A 54 15.39 5.58 -4.61
CA PRO A 54 16.03 6.63 -3.80
C PRO A 54 16.47 7.91 -4.55
N LEU A 55 16.23 8.07 -5.85
CA LEU A 55 16.54 9.32 -6.55
C LEU A 55 15.71 10.50 -6.01
N PRO A 56 16.22 11.75 -6.11
CA PRO A 56 15.73 12.91 -5.33
C PRO A 56 14.27 13.35 -5.56
N ARG A 57 13.48 12.62 -6.34
CA ARG A 57 12.06 12.90 -6.61
C ARG A 57 11.09 11.79 -6.21
N GLY A 58 11.50 10.76 -5.45
CA GLY A 58 10.57 9.91 -4.69
C GLY A 58 9.44 9.27 -5.53
N HIS A 59 9.74 8.83 -6.76
CA HIS A 59 8.74 8.22 -7.63
C HIS A 59 8.47 6.77 -7.22
N VAL A 60 7.19 6.42 -7.10
CA VAL A 60 6.75 5.02 -7.07
C VAL A 60 7.18 4.37 -8.38
N ILE A 61 8.02 3.33 -8.31
CA ILE A 61 8.46 2.56 -9.48
C ILE A 61 7.39 1.53 -9.83
N ALA A 62 6.86 0.83 -8.82
CA ALA A 62 5.87 -0.23 -9.02
C ALA A 62 5.13 -0.57 -7.73
N TYR A 63 3.93 -1.10 -7.90
CA TYR A 63 3.24 -1.87 -6.86
C TYR A 63 3.42 -3.35 -7.11
N CYS A 64 3.41 -4.14 -6.05
CA CYS A 64 3.62 -5.57 -6.10
C CYS A 64 2.74 -6.29 -5.08
N LEU A 65 2.52 -7.58 -5.31
CA LEU A 65 1.94 -8.46 -4.31
C LEU A 65 3.05 -9.20 -3.57
N HIS A 66 2.96 -9.21 -2.24
CA HIS A 66 3.84 -9.97 -1.37
C HIS A 66 3.02 -10.84 -0.42
N PRO A 67 3.43 -12.10 -0.19
CA PRO A 67 3.01 -12.81 1.01
C PRO A 67 3.32 -11.97 2.25
N LYS A 68 2.38 -11.86 3.19
CA LYS A 68 2.52 -11.01 4.37
C LYS A 68 3.79 -11.31 5.17
N LYS A 69 4.12 -12.60 5.31
CA LYS A 69 5.35 -13.05 5.98
C LYS A 69 6.62 -12.48 5.34
N GLU A 70 6.71 -12.51 4.01
CA GLU A 70 7.88 -11.98 3.29
C GLU A 70 7.98 -10.46 3.44
N ALA A 71 6.84 -9.75 3.37
CA ALA A 71 6.79 -8.33 3.62
C ALA A 71 7.29 -7.97 5.05
N ASP A 72 6.89 -8.74 6.06
CA ASP A 72 7.32 -8.52 7.44
C ASP A 72 8.82 -8.80 7.62
N ASP A 73 9.35 -9.85 6.99
CA ASP A 73 10.78 -10.16 6.99
C ASP A 73 11.60 -9.05 6.31
N ILE A 74 11.09 -8.45 5.23
CA ILE A 74 11.70 -7.30 4.56
C ILE A 74 11.74 -6.10 5.52
N ILE A 75 10.60 -5.74 6.15
CA ILE A 75 10.53 -4.60 7.08
C ILE A 75 11.52 -4.79 8.24
N LYS A 76 11.58 -6.01 8.79
CA LYS A 76 12.50 -6.34 9.88
C LYS A 76 13.96 -6.17 9.44
N SER A 77 14.33 -6.76 8.30
CA SER A 77 15.68 -6.65 7.73
C SER A 77 16.09 -5.19 7.50
N GLN A 78 15.18 -4.34 7.02
CA GLN A 78 15.47 -2.92 6.81
C GLN A 78 15.76 -2.17 8.10
N LYS A 79 14.95 -2.41 9.14
CA LYS A 79 15.15 -1.79 10.46
C LYS A 79 16.49 -2.20 11.08
N GLU A 80 16.88 -3.46 10.92
CA GLU A 80 18.11 -4.00 11.49
C GLU A 80 19.37 -3.51 10.75
N ASN A 81 19.33 -3.45 9.42
CA ASN A 81 20.51 -3.15 8.61
C ASN A 81 20.72 -1.66 8.29
N LYS A 82 19.82 -0.77 8.75
CA LYS A 82 19.81 0.67 8.40
C LYS A 82 19.94 0.92 6.90
N GLU A 83 19.51 -0.05 6.09
CA GLU A 83 19.47 0.11 4.64
C GLU A 83 18.51 1.28 4.35
N SER A 84 18.91 2.14 3.41
CA SER A 84 18.01 3.18 2.90
C SER A 84 16.68 2.50 2.52
N LEU A 85 15.56 3.20 2.77
CA LEU A 85 14.15 2.80 2.56
C LEU A 85 13.80 2.55 1.08
N MET A 86 14.72 1.94 0.33
CA MET A 86 14.78 1.83 -1.12
C MET A 86 13.81 0.78 -1.66
N PHE A 87 13.13 0.02 -0.80
CA PHE A 87 12.45 -1.22 -1.18
C PHE A 87 11.29 -1.52 -0.23
N GLY A 88 10.02 -1.52 -0.66
CA GLY A 88 8.93 -2.03 0.18
C GLY A 88 8.67 -1.26 1.49
N SER A 89 8.88 0.05 1.56
CA SER A 89 8.69 0.79 2.84
C SER A 89 7.24 1.08 3.19
N TRP A 90 6.33 0.84 2.24
CA TRP A 90 4.89 0.96 2.46
C TRP A 90 4.21 -0.30 1.97
N TYR A 91 3.48 -0.92 2.90
CA TYR A 91 2.58 -2.02 2.61
C TYR A 91 1.16 -1.58 2.92
N PHE A 92 0.26 -1.94 2.02
CA PHE A 92 -1.18 -1.77 2.19
C PHE A 92 -1.76 -3.13 2.55
N ASP A 93 -1.90 -3.34 3.85
CA ASP A 93 -2.53 -4.51 4.45
C ASP A 93 -4.02 -4.26 4.74
N LYS A 94 -4.72 -5.28 5.26
CA LYS A 94 -6.15 -5.20 5.61
C LYS A 94 -6.46 -4.05 6.56
N GLU A 95 -5.58 -3.79 7.52
CA GLU A 95 -5.73 -2.69 8.47
C GLU A 95 -5.57 -1.32 7.79
N TRP A 96 -4.67 -1.20 6.82
CA TRP A 96 -4.58 0.00 5.99
C TRP A 96 -5.88 0.24 5.21
N PHE A 97 -6.43 -0.80 4.55
CA PHE A 97 -7.69 -0.69 3.81
C PHE A 97 -8.84 -0.27 4.72
N LYS A 98 -8.96 -0.87 5.90
CA LYS A 98 -9.95 -0.51 6.92
C LYS A 98 -9.87 0.98 7.29
N ARG A 99 -8.70 1.45 7.71
CA ARG A 99 -8.48 2.87 8.09
C ARG A 99 -8.73 3.83 6.92
N LYS A 100 -8.32 3.45 5.70
CA LYS A 100 -8.50 4.29 4.51
C LYS A 100 -9.98 4.42 4.15
N LYS A 101 -10.75 3.33 4.18
CA LYS A 101 -12.20 3.36 3.96
C LYS A 101 -12.92 4.20 5.01
N GLU A 102 -12.63 3.98 6.29
CA GLU A 102 -13.20 4.76 7.39
C GLU A 102 -12.94 6.25 7.20
N ARG A 103 -11.71 6.61 6.82
CA ARG A 103 -11.36 8.00 6.51
C ARG A 103 -12.17 8.56 5.34
N LEU A 104 -12.28 7.82 4.24
CA LEU A 104 -13.02 8.28 3.05
C LEU A 104 -14.54 8.32 3.26
N GLN A 105 -15.07 7.50 4.17
CA GLN A 105 -16.48 7.49 4.54
C GLN A 105 -16.82 8.69 5.43
N ASN A 106 -16.00 8.95 6.44
CA ASN A 106 -16.34 9.86 7.53
C ASN A 106 -15.77 11.28 7.37
N TYR A 107 -14.79 11.48 6.48
CA TYR A 107 -14.12 12.76 6.35
C TYR A 107 -14.07 13.26 4.90
N ASP A 108 -14.19 14.57 4.75
CA ASP A 108 -13.95 15.32 3.52
C ASP A 108 -12.67 16.16 3.64
N TRP A 109 -12.16 16.59 2.49
CA TRP A 109 -11.09 17.58 2.43
C TRP A 109 -11.70 18.93 2.06
N ASP A 110 -11.52 19.93 2.91
CA ASP A 110 -11.94 21.30 2.64
C ASP A 110 -10.90 21.96 1.72
N PRO A 111 -11.26 22.28 0.46
CA PRO A 111 -10.33 22.89 -0.47
C PRO A 111 -9.97 24.34 -0.15
N ILE A 112 -10.77 25.02 0.68
CA ILE A 112 -10.57 26.43 1.04
C ILE A 112 -9.56 26.53 2.19
N THR A 113 -9.73 25.70 3.22
CA THR A 113 -8.86 25.73 4.41
C THR A 113 -7.70 24.73 4.34
N GLY A 114 -7.75 23.78 3.41
CA GLY A 114 -6.81 22.67 3.31
C GLY A 114 -6.96 21.63 4.42
N GLN A 115 -7.99 21.74 5.27
CA GLN A 115 -8.19 20.87 6.43
C GLN A 115 -9.03 19.63 6.10
N VAL A 116 -8.86 18.58 6.91
CA VAL A 116 -9.74 17.42 6.89
C VAL A 116 -10.90 17.69 7.83
N ILE A 117 -12.13 17.67 7.31
CA ILE A 117 -13.36 17.95 8.05
C ILE A 117 -14.21 16.69 8.14
N LEU A 118 -14.98 16.53 9.22
CA LEU A 118 -15.99 15.46 9.30
C LEU A 118 -17.08 15.72 8.26
N LYS A 119 -17.49 14.68 7.53
CA LYS A 119 -18.66 14.77 6.66
C LYS A 119 -19.87 15.11 7.53
N LYS A 120 -20.61 16.15 7.15
CA LYS A 120 -21.90 16.41 7.80
C LYS A 120 -22.84 15.25 7.47
N VAL A 121 -23.26 14.53 8.51
CA VAL A 121 -24.39 13.61 8.40
C VAL A 121 -25.63 14.48 8.23
N ALA A 122 -26.31 14.34 7.08
CA ALA A 122 -27.56 15.03 6.80
C ALA A 122 -28.69 14.49 7.68
#